data_AF-A0A6B3GYW7-F1
#
_entry.id   AF-A0A6B3GYW7-F1
#
_cell.length_a   1.000
_cell.length_b   1.000
_cell.length_c   1.000
_cell.angle_alpha   90.00
_cell.angle_beta   90.00
_cell.angle_gamma   90.00
#
_symmetry.space_group_name_H-M   'P 1'
#
loop_
_entity.id
_entity.type
_entity.pdbx_description
1 polymer ?
#
loop_
_entity_poly.entity_id
_entity_poly.type
_entity_poly.pdbx_seq_one_letter_code
_entity_poly.pdbx_strand_id
1 'polypeptide(L)' 'EERIRELRKEAGTVFLVSHNNKSIRDTCDRALWLEKGELLMDGPTEEVLKAYERETGK' A
#
# COMPACT_ATOMS: atom_id res chain seq x y z
N GLU A 1 -6.94 5.54 -12.55
CA GLU A 1 -5.69 5.96 -11.87
C GLU A 1 -5.41 7.45 -11.97
N GLU A 2 -5.68 8.10 -13.11
CA GLU A 2 -5.35 9.52 -13.37
C GLU A 2 -5.86 10.49 -12.28
N ARG A 3 -7.12 10.34 -11.87
CA ARG A 3 -7.73 11.17 -10.80
C ARG A 3 -7.08 11.00 -9.41
N ILE A 4 -6.53 9.82 -9.10
CA ILE A 4 -5.81 9.58 -7.84
C ILE A 4 -4.43 10.26 -7.90
N ARG A 5 -3.79 10.28 -9.07
CA ARG A 5 -2.51 10.98 -9.26
C ARG A 5 -2.67 12.49 -9.18
N GLU A 6 -3.76 13.04 -9.70
CA GLU A 6 -4.10 14.46 -9.54
C GLU A 6 -4.37 14.81 -8.07
N LEU A 7 -5.19 14.02 -7.38
CA LEU A 7 -5.44 14.19 -5.94
C LEU A 7 -4.14 14.11 -5.13
N ARG A 8 -3.20 13.21 -5.48
CA ARG A 8 -1.88 13.13 -4.84
C ARG A 8 -1.03 14.40 -5.02
N LYS A 9 -1.18 15.12 -6.14
CA LYS A 9 -0.43 16.36 -6.40
C LYS A 9 -0.97 17.54 -5.60
N GLU A 10 -2.28 17.59 -5.38
CA GLU A 10 -2.93 18.71 -4.67
C GLU A 10 -3.10 18.44 -3.16
N ALA A 11 -3.21 17.19 -2.75
CA ALA A 11 -3.41 16.81 -1.35
C ALA A 11 -2.08 16.48 -0.65
N GLY A 12 -1.89 17.00 0.56
CA GLY A 12 -0.68 16.76 1.34
C GLY A 12 -0.47 15.30 1.77
N THR A 13 -1.53 14.48 1.87
CA THR A 13 -1.44 13.04 2.16
C THR A 13 -2.65 12.30 1.60
N VAL A 14 -2.42 11.19 0.90
CA VAL A 14 -3.47 10.31 0.35
C VAL A 14 -3.33 8.93 0.98
N PHE A 15 -4.43 8.41 1.52
CA PHE A 15 -4.50 7.05 2.06
C PHE A 15 -5.27 6.15 1.08
N LEU A 16 -4.60 5.12 0.55
CA LEU A 16 -5.18 4.17 -0.40
C LEU A 16 -5.30 2.79 0.26
N VAL A 17 -6.50 2.21 0.23
CA VAL A 17 -6.76 0.83 0.66
C VAL A 17 -7.17 0.01 -0.56
N SER A 18 -6.46 -1.08 -0.82
CA SER A 18 -6.72 -1.96 -1.96
C SER A 18 -6.29 -3.39 -1.62
N HIS A 19 -6.92 -4.38 -2.25
CA HIS A 19 -6.46 -5.78 -2.23
C HIS A 19 -5.62 -6.14 -3.47
N ASN A 20 -5.38 -5.18 -4.36
CA ASN A 20 -4.56 -5.39 -5.55
C ASN A 20 -3.14 -4.86 -5.29
N ASN A 21 -2.20 -5.78 -5.08
CA ASN A 21 -0.79 -5.46 -4.82
C ASN A 21 -0.17 -4.63 -5.95
N LYS A 22 -0.56 -4.83 -7.21
CA LYS A 22 -0.05 -4.03 -8.33
C LYS A 22 -0.45 -2.56 -8.19
N SER A 23 -1.72 -2.29 -7.91
CA SER A 23 -2.19 -0.92 -7.70
C SER A 23 -1.51 -0.23 -6.51
N ILE A 24 -1.21 -0.98 -5.44
CA ILE A 24 -0.50 -0.46 -4.27
C ILE A 24 0.94 -0.09 -4.65
N ARG A 25 1.66 -0.95 -5.40
CA ARG A 25 3.00 -0.62 -5.92
C ARG A 25 3.01 0.61 -6.79
N ASP A 26 2.03 0.72 -7.70
CA ASP A 26 1.98 1.81 -8.68
C ASP A 26 1.59 3.16 -8.04
N THR A 27 0.98 3.16 -6.86
CA THR A 27 0.33 4.35 -6.28
C THR A 27 0.85 4.75 -4.89
N CYS A 28 1.55 3.88 -4.16
CA CYS A 28 1.98 4.15 -2.77
C CYS A 28 3.49 4.04 -2.60
N ASP A 29 4.08 4.95 -1.82
CA ASP A 29 5.52 4.91 -1.48
C ASP A 29 5.77 4.19 -0.14
N ARG A 30 4.74 4.13 0.72
CA ARG A 30 4.72 3.45 2.02
C ARG A 30 3.44 2.63 2.12
N ALA A 31 3.52 1.45 2.75
CA ALA A 31 2.38 0.58 2.99
C ALA A 31 2.30 0.16 4.46
N LEU A 32 1.09 -0.08 4.93
CA LEU A 32 0.79 -0.67 6.24
C LEU A 32 0.17 -2.04 5.99
N TRP A 33 0.71 -3.07 6.62
CA TRP A 33 0.10 -4.40 6.63
C TRP A 33 -0.61 -4.62 7.95
N LEU A 34 -1.94 -4.73 7.86
CA LEU A 34 -2.82 -5.06 8.96
C LEU A 34 -3.34 -6.49 8.81
N GLU A 35 -3.32 -7.26 9.89
CA GLU A 35 -3.86 -8.62 9.96
C GLU A 35 -4.59 -8.78 11.30
N LYS A 36 -5.86 -9.21 11.28
CA LYS A 36 -6.69 -9.43 12.49
C LYS A 36 -6.71 -8.26 13.49
N GLY A 37 -6.61 -7.03 13.00
CA GLY A 37 -6.60 -5.82 13.82
C GLY A 37 -5.23 -5.41 14.36
N GLU A 38 -4.17 -6.14 14.01
CA GLU A 38 -2.79 -5.82 14.39
C GLU A 38 -1.99 -5.28 13.21
N LEU A 39 -1.16 -4.27 13.47
CA LEU A 39 -0.20 -3.74 12.50
C LEU A 39 1.06 -4.61 12.52
N LEU A 40 1.18 -5.47 11.51
CA LEU A 40 2.31 -6.40 11.39
C LEU A 40 3.54 -5.75 10.77
N MET A 41 3.34 -4.80 9.84
CA MET A 41 4.45 -4.12 9.20
C MET A 41 4.06 -2.72 8.71
N ASP A 42 5.04 -1.81 8.76
CA ASP A 42 4.94 -0.44 8.32
C ASP A 42 6.29 -0.03 7.70
N GLY A 43 6.29 0.34 6.42
CA GLY A 43 7.53 0.68 5.73
C GLY A 43 7.36 0.91 4.23
N PRO A 44 8.48 0.93 3.48
CA PRO A 44 8.46 1.08 2.03
C PRO A 44 7.57 0.01 1.37
N THR A 45 6.76 0.42 0.40
CA THR A 45 5.74 -0.44 -0.23
C THR A 45 6.32 -1.78 -0.70
N GLU A 46 7.48 -1.78 -1.34
CA GLU A 46 8.11 -3.01 -1.84
C GLU A 46 8.52 -3.98 -0.74
N GLU A 47 8.99 -3.48 0.41
CA GLU A 47 9.40 -4.34 1.52
C GLU A 47 8.20 -4.97 2.20
N VAL A 48 7.16 -4.17 2.43
CA VAL A 48 5.91 -4.61 3.06
C VAL A 48 5.18 -5.61 2.18
N LEU A 49 5.06 -5.34 0.87
CA LEU A 49 4.39 -6.27 -0.05
C LEU A 49 5.16 -7.58 -0.20
N LYS A 50 6.50 -7.55 -0.26
CA LYS A 50 7.30 -8.79 -0.29
C LYS A 50 7.08 -9.65 0.95
N ALA A 51 7.00 -9.02 2.14
CA ALA A 51 6.71 -9.75 3.37
C ALA A 51 5.28 -10.32 3.37
N TYR A 52 4.29 -9.52 2.93
CA TYR A 52 2.90 -9.93 2.80
C TYR A 52 2.71 -11.11 1.84
N GLU A 53 3.30 -11.06 0.65
CA GLU A 53 3.20 -12.11 -0.37
C GLU A 53 3.84 -13.42 0.12
N ARG A 54 5.00 -13.33 0.78
CA ARG A 54 5.67 -14.48 1.40
C ARG A 54 4.81 -15.16 2.49
N GLU A 55 4.12 -14.38 3.32
CA GLU A 55 3.30 -14.92 4.42
C GLU A 55 1.97 -15.46 3.92
N THR A 56 1.31 -14.75 3.01
CA THR A 56 -0.06 -15.05 2.58
C THR A 56 -0.16 -15.94 1.34
N GLY A 57 0.95 -16.20 0.65
CA GLY A 57 0.99 -17.00 -0.57
C GLY A 57 0.27 -16.35 -1.75
N LYS A 58 0.13 -15.02 -1.74
CA LYS A 58 -0.52 -14.22 -2.79
C LYS A 58 0.48 -13.49 -3.65
#